data_AF-A0A2Y9LD49-F1
#
_entry.id   AF-A0A2Y9LD49-F1
#
_cell.length_a   1.000
_cell.length_b   1.000
_cell.length_c   1.000
_cell.angle_alpha   90.00
_cell.angle_beta   90.00
_cell.angle_gamma   90.00
#
_symmetry.space_group_name_H-M   'P 1'
#
loop_
_entity.id
_entity.type
_entity.pdbx_description
1 polymer ?
#
loop_
_entity_poly.entity_id
_entity_poly.type
_entity_poly.pdbx_seq_one_letter_code
_entity_poly.pdbx_strand_id
1 'polypeptide(L)'
;MALPVGLLLLWVCGFHCVVCPDYEDDDPPAVETIIHFPEVKDGKCFFPFHYKNGIFYDCVKLKTKHKWCSVNETYQGYWKYCSEDDFAKCVFPFWYRHMIYRECTEDGDAFGRKWCSLTQHYNKDKIWKYCD
;
A
#
# COMPACT_ATOMS: atom_id res chain seq x y z
N MET A 1 -26.69 65.05 52.97
CA MET A 1 -27.54 65.81 52.03
C MET A 1 -26.61 66.45 51.00
N ALA A 2 -27.04 66.48 49.72
CA ALA A 2 -26.33 66.96 48.52
C ALA A 2 -25.53 65.90 47.71
N LEU A 3 -26.25 65.25 46.79
CA LEU A 3 -25.86 65.09 45.36
C LEU A 3 -26.36 66.36 44.61
N PRO A 4 -26.08 66.64 43.30
CA PRO A 4 -25.47 65.81 42.23
C PRO A 4 -24.52 66.60 41.27
N VAL A 5 -24.10 65.93 40.19
CA VAL A 5 -23.77 66.35 38.80
C VAL A 5 -22.57 65.48 38.38
N GLY A 6 -22.62 64.52 37.46
CA GLY A 6 -23.45 64.33 36.28
C GLY A 6 -22.50 64.17 35.10
N LEU A 7 -22.22 62.93 34.66
CA LEU A 7 -21.86 62.67 33.27
C LEU A 7 -22.15 61.21 32.90
N LEU A 8 -23.08 61.07 31.98
CA LEU A 8 -23.53 59.86 31.31
C LEU A 8 -22.44 59.36 30.35
N LEU A 9 -22.11 58.07 30.41
CA LEU A 9 -21.87 57.28 29.20
C LEU A 9 -22.53 55.91 29.40
N LEU A 10 -23.62 55.71 28.66
CA LEU A 10 -24.44 54.51 28.60
C LEU A 10 -23.66 53.41 27.89
N TRP A 11 -23.33 52.33 28.60
CA TRP A 11 -22.78 51.14 27.97
C TRP A 11 -23.93 50.32 27.40
N VAL A 12 -24.10 50.42 26.09
CA VAL A 12 -25.17 49.73 25.35
C VAL A 12 -24.87 48.23 25.34
N CYS A 13 -25.83 47.44 25.81
CA CYS A 13 -25.83 45.99 25.74
C CYS A 13 -25.88 45.50 24.28
N GLY A 14 -25.00 44.54 23.97
CA GLY A 14 -25.13 43.43 23.01
C GLY A 14 -25.74 43.68 21.63
N PHE A 15 -24.98 43.44 20.57
CA PHE A 15 -25.44 42.72 19.36
C PHE A 15 -24.23 42.34 18.48
N HIS A 16 -24.09 41.04 18.21
CA HIS A 16 -23.44 40.44 17.03
C HIS A 16 -22.03 40.91 16.62
N CYS A 17 -21.00 40.20 17.05
CA CYS A 17 -19.86 39.95 16.15
C CYS A 17 -20.23 38.73 15.29
N VAL A 18 -21.09 38.95 14.31
CA VAL A 18 -21.16 38.08 13.13
C VAL A 18 -20.03 38.53 12.21
N VAL A 19 -19.22 37.55 11.81
CA VAL A 19 -17.97 37.64 11.03
C VAL A 19 -16.72 37.94 11.86
N CYS A 20 -16.15 36.92 12.48
CA CYS A 20 -14.69 36.80 12.56
C CYS A 20 -14.23 36.08 11.28
N PRO A 21 -13.28 36.61 10.50
CA PRO A 21 -12.74 35.92 9.34
C PRO A 21 -12.03 34.63 9.79
N ASP A 22 -12.37 33.53 9.13
CA ASP A 22 -11.69 32.24 9.22
C ASP A 22 -10.19 32.43 9.01
N TYR A 23 -9.39 32.12 10.02
CA TYR A 23 -7.94 32.05 9.89
C TYR A 23 -7.44 30.76 10.54
N GLU A 24 -6.99 29.89 9.64
CA GLU A 24 -6.16 28.70 9.82
C GLU A 24 -6.87 27.43 10.35
N ASP A 25 -7.55 26.79 9.39
CA ASP A 25 -7.79 25.35 9.31
C ASP A 25 -6.54 24.51 9.64
N ASP A 26 -6.79 23.48 10.45
CA ASP A 26 -6.10 22.18 10.47
C ASP A 26 -4.57 22.19 10.35
N ASP A 27 -3.90 22.54 11.46
CA ASP A 27 -2.53 22.08 11.71
C ASP A 27 -2.57 20.54 11.88
N PRO A 28 -2.02 19.73 10.95
CA PRO A 28 -1.96 18.30 11.13
C PRO A 28 -1.07 18.02 12.34
N PRO A 29 -1.49 17.16 13.29
CA PRO A 29 -0.69 16.90 14.48
C PRO A 29 0.70 16.41 14.07
N ALA A 30 1.68 17.02 14.74
CA ALA A 30 3.10 16.82 14.60
C ALA A 30 3.49 15.40 14.17
N VAL A 31 4.41 15.33 13.21
CA VAL A 31 5.14 14.13 12.78
C VAL A 31 5.56 13.30 14.00
N GLU A 32 4.75 12.29 14.33
CA GLU A 32 5.05 11.30 15.34
C GLU A 32 6.13 10.35 14.78
N THR A 33 7.35 10.59 15.22
CA THR A 33 8.26 9.60 15.78
C THR A 33 8.18 8.17 15.22
N ILE A 34 9.10 7.85 14.30
CA ILE A 34 9.86 6.60 14.15
C ILE A 34 9.17 5.31 14.69
N ILE A 35 8.69 4.50 13.74
CA ILE A 35 8.87 3.04 13.67
C ILE A 35 8.49 2.28 14.95
N HIS A 36 7.19 2.19 15.20
CA HIS A 36 6.68 0.91 15.71
C HIS A 36 6.44 0.01 14.50
N PHE A 37 7.48 -0.69 14.01
CA PHE A 37 7.26 -1.89 13.21
C PHE A 37 6.62 -2.87 14.20
N PRO A 38 5.32 -3.17 14.10
CA PRO A 38 4.75 -4.18 14.97
C PRO A 38 5.46 -5.49 14.63
N GLU A 39 5.78 -6.29 15.63
CA GLU A 39 6.32 -7.63 15.47
C GLU A 39 5.48 -8.38 14.43
N VAL A 40 5.99 -8.50 13.20
CA VAL A 40 5.24 -9.08 12.08
C VAL A 40 5.28 -10.61 12.22
N LYS A 41 4.52 -11.13 13.18
CA LYS A 41 4.25 -12.57 13.30
C LYS A 41 3.14 -13.04 12.35
N ASP A 42 2.54 -12.14 11.57
CA ASP A 42 1.50 -12.42 10.57
C ASP A 42 1.71 -11.65 9.25
N GLY A 43 2.97 -11.53 8.81
CA GLY A 43 3.31 -10.77 7.60
C GLY A 43 2.82 -11.43 6.32
N LYS A 44 2.31 -10.62 5.39
CA LYS A 44 2.03 -11.05 4.02
C LYS A 44 3.34 -11.18 3.24
N CYS A 45 3.40 -12.10 2.27
CA CYS A 45 4.50 -12.15 1.32
C CYS A 45 4.67 -10.80 0.61
N PHE A 46 5.92 -10.34 0.54
CA PHE A 46 6.28 -9.14 -0.20
C PHE A 46 6.77 -9.57 -1.58
N PHE A 47 6.11 -9.12 -2.65
CA PHE A 47 6.53 -9.39 -4.02
C PHE A 47 6.74 -8.09 -4.79
N PRO A 48 7.84 -7.96 -5.55
CA PRO A 48 8.99 -8.86 -5.57
C PRO A 48 9.84 -8.75 -4.30
N PHE A 49 10.51 -9.84 -3.87
CA PHE A 49 11.50 -9.79 -2.79
C PHE A 49 12.90 -10.22 -3.25
N HIS A 50 13.91 -9.58 -2.66
CA HIS A 50 15.32 -9.86 -2.85
C HIS A 50 15.79 -10.91 -1.85
N TYR A 51 16.38 -11.99 -2.36
CA TYR A 51 17.03 -13.01 -1.53
C TYR A 51 18.31 -13.48 -2.19
N LYS A 52 19.44 -13.32 -1.48
CA LYS A 52 20.79 -13.54 -2.03
C LYS A 52 21.00 -12.68 -3.29
N ASN A 53 21.30 -13.31 -4.42
CA ASN A 53 21.57 -12.65 -5.70
C ASN A 53 20.36 -12.69 -6.66
N GLY A 54 19.16 -12.97 -6.14
CA GLY A 54 17.94 -13.13 -6.94
C GLY A 54 16.79 -12.25 -6.46
N ILE A 55 15.89 -11.96 -7.39
CA ILE A 55 14.61 -11.28 -7.16
C ILE A 55 13.51 -12.28 -7.44
N PHE A 56 12.57 -12.43 -6.51
CA PHE A 56 11.52 -13.44 -6.57
C PHE A 56 10.14 -12.79 -6.53
N TYR A 57 9.31 -13.21 -7.48
CA TYR A 57 7.99 -12.63 -7.72
C TYR A 57 6.86 -13.55 -7.25
N ASP A 58 7.19 -14.71 -6.69
CA ASP A 58 6.26 -15.69 -6.15
C ASP A 58 6.96 -16.50 -5.05
N CYS A 59 6.20 -17.34 -4.35
CA CYS A 59 6.71 -18.28 -3.37
C CYS A 59 7.73 -19.26 -3.98
N VAL A 60 8.90 -19.36 -3.35
CA VAL A 60 10.05 -20.11 -3.88
C VAL A 60 10.28 -21.42 -3.14
N LYS A 61 10.85 -22.41 -3.84
CA LYS A 61 11.30 -23.69 -3.24
C LYS A 61 12.82 -23.83 -3.40
N LEU A 62 13.58 -23.28 -2.46
CA LEU A 62 15.05 -23.31 -2.49
C LEU A 62 15.59 -24.30 -1.45
N LYS A 63 15.75 -25.57 -1.85
CA LYS A 63 16.25 -26.69 -1.01
C LYS A 63 15.39 -27.04 0.21
N THR A 64 14.22 -26.42 0.35
CA THR A 64 13.24 -26.70 1.40
C THR A 64 12.17 -27.67 0.91
N LYS A 65 11.52 -28.37 1.86
CA LYS A 65 10.36 -29.21 1.55
C LYS A 65 9.16 -28.36 1.10
N HIS A 66 8.92 -27.25 1.80
CA HIS A 66 7.80 -26.33 1.56
C HIS A 66 8.25 -25.04 0.87
N LYS A 67 7.35 -24.43 0.10
CA LYS A 67 7.57 -23.12 -0.52
C LYS A 67 7.50 -22.01 0.55
N TRP A 68 8.23 -20.93 0.34
CA TRP A 68 8.32 -19.82 1.28
C TRP A 68 8.47 -18.48 0.56
N CYS A 69 8.24 -17.38 1.28
CA CYS A 69 8.43 -16.01 0.80
C CYS A 69 9.04 -15.14 1.90
N SER A 70 9.70 -14.04 1.52
CA SER A 70 10.02 -13.00 2.49
C SER A 70 8.81 -12.12 2.73
N VAL A 71 8.67 -11.60 3.95
CA VAL A 71 7.64 -10.63 4.30
C VAL A 71 8.12 -9.18 4.17
N ASN A 72 9.38 -8.99 3.72
CA ASN A 72 10.01 -7.70 3.44
C ASN A 72 10.55 -7.69 2.00
N GLU A 73 10.75 -6.50 1.43
CA GLU A 73 11.37 -6.33 0.11
C GLU A 73 12.76 -6.96 0.03
N THR A 74 13.61 -6.75 1.03
CA THR A 74 14.91 -7.41 1.12
C THR A 74 14.89 -8.38 2.29
N TYR A 75 15.25 -9.64 2.03
CA TYR A 75 15.29 -10.67 3.07
C TYR A 75 16.27 -10.29 4.19
N GLN A 76 15.73 -10.03 5.38
CA GLN A 76 16.48 -9.68 6.59
C GLN A 76 16.28 -10.70 7.72
N GLY A 77 15.75 -11.89 7.41
CA GLY A 77 15.41 -12.94 8.38
C GLY A 77 13.91 -13.09 8.64
N TYR A 78 13.08 -12.19 8.12
CA TYR A 78 11.62 -12.30 8.18
C TYR A 78 11.07 -13.04 6.95
N TRP A 79 10.49 -14.22 7.18
CA TRP A 79 9.93 -15.08 6.15
C TRP A 79 8.85 -15.99 6.75
N LYS A 80 8.01 -16.55 5.87
CA LYS A 80 7.00 -17.56 6.23
C LYS A 80 6.91 -18.64 5.15
N TYR A 81 6.42 -19.80 5.53
CA TYR A 81 5.95 -20.78 4.56
C TYR A 81 4.68 -20.28 3.89
N CYS A 82 4.55 -20.54 2.60
CA CYS A 82 3.39 -20.12 1.84
C CYS A 82 2.22 -21.09 2.01
N SER A 83 1.04 -20.55 2.25
CA SER A 83 -0.25 -21.19 1.98
C SER A 83 -0.76 -20.85 0.58
N GLU A 84 -1.95 -21.31 0.22
CA GLU A 84 -2.56 -21.07 -1.11
C GLU A 84 -2.80 -19.58 -1.40
N ASP A 85 -3.06 -18.77 -0.37
CA ASP A 85 -3.30 -17.34 -0.52
C ASP A 85 -2.03 -16.49 -0.63
N ASP A 86 -0.90 -17.08 -0.28
CA ASP A 86 0.40 -16.41 -0.28
C ASP A 86 1.06 -16.36 -1.67
N PHE A 87 0.58 -17.15 -2.62
CA PHE A 87 1.10 -17.13 -3.98
C PHE A 87 0.80 -15.80 -4.66
N ALA A 88 1.78 -15.32 -5.42
CA ALA A 88 1.65 -14.07 -6.15
C ALA A 88 0.45 -14.11 -7.08
N LYS A 89 -0.37 -13.06 -7.03
CA LYS A 89 -1.52 -12.93 -7.91
C LYS A 89 -1.06 -12.38 -9.27
N CYS A 90 -1.81 -12.72 -10.31
CA CYS A 90 -1.59 -12.16 -11.64
C CYS A 90 -1.67 -10.63 -11.61
N VAL A 91 -0.82 -9.96 -12.37
CA VAL A 91 -0.90 -8.51 -12.57
C VAL A 91 -1.74 -8.25 -13.82
N PHE A 92 -2.86 -7.56 -13.64
CA PHE A 92 -3.73 -7.16 -14.73
C PHE A 92 -3.88 -5.62 -14.78
N PRO A 93 -3.96 -5.02 -15.98
CA PRO A 93 -3.65 -5.64 -17.27
C PRO A 93 -2.14 -5.87 -17.46
N PHE A 94 -1.76 -6.86 -18.28
CA PHE A 94 -0.36 -7.07 -18.68
C PHE A 94 -0.17 -7.09 -20.20
N TRP A 95 1.04 -6.70 -20.63
CA TRP A 95 1.42 -6.58 -22.04
C TRP A 95 2.19 -7.81 -22.51
N TYR A 96 1.64 -8.56 -23.46
CA TYR A 96 2.31 -9.66 -24.15
C TYR A 96 2.21 -9.48 -25.67
N ARG A 97 3.36 -9.50 -26.34
CA ARG A 97 3.55 -9.12 -27.75
C ARG A 97 2.88 -7.77 -28.01
N HIS A 98 1.91 -7.72 -28.91
CA HIS A 98 1.18 -6.49 -29.27
C HIS A 98 -0.22 -6.43 -28.63
N MET A 99 -0.48 -7.24 -27.61
CA MET A 99 -1.79 -7.40 -26.97
C MET A 99 -1.75 -7.05 -25.48
N ILE A 100 -2.89 -6.61 -24.96
CA ILE A 100 -3.11 -6.30 -23.54
C ILE A 100 -4.12 -7.32 -22.99
N TYR A 101 -3.73 -8.08 -21.98
CA TYR A 101 -4.59 -9.09 -21.35
C TYR A 101 -5.10 -8.61 -20.00
N ARG A 102 -6.38 -8.86 -19.72
CA ARG A 102 -7.07 -8.53 -18.45
C ARG A 102 -7.48 -9.79 -17.67
N GLU A 103 -7.17 -10.95 -18.21
CA GLU A 103 -7.43 -12.28 -17.67
C GLU A 103 -6.32 -13.24 -18.11
N CYS A 104 -6.34 -14.47 -17.61
CA CYS A 104 -5.39 -15.48 -18.03
C CYS A 104 -5.59 -15.85 -19.50
N THR A 105 -4.49 -16.03 -20.22
CA THR A 105 -4.49 -16.36 -21.66
C THR A 105 -3.79 -17.68 -21.91
N GLU A 106 -4.17 -18.36 -22.99
CA GLU A 106 -3.48 -19.56 -23.50
C GLU A 106 -2.45 -19.19 -24.57
N ASP A 107 -2.38 -17.91 -24.95
CA ASP A 107 -1.56 -17.45 -26.07
C ASP A 107 -0.07 -17.76 -25.88
N GLY A 108 0.49 -18.50 -26.84
CA GLY A 108 1.89 -18.88 -26.84
C GLY A 108 2.25 -20.10 -26.00
N ASP A 109 1.31 -20.70 -25.25
CA ASP A 109 1.53 -21.98 -24.58
C ASP A 109 1.22 -23.13 -25.55
N ALA A 110 2.15 -24.07 -25.70
CA ALA A 110 2.03 -25.16 -26.68
C ALA A 110 0.95 -26.20 -26.30
N PHE A 111 0.51 -26.21 -25.05
CA PHE A 111 -0.43 -27.21 -24.52
C PHE A 111 -1.79 -26.59 -24.15
N GLY A 112 -2.03 -25.32 -24.53
CA GLY A 112 -3.28 -24.61 -24.23
C GLY A 112 -3.49 -24.32 -22.74
N ARG A 113 -2.43 -24.29 -21.93
CA ARG A 113 -2.55 -23.96 -20.51
C ARG A 113 -2.63 -22.44 -20.31
N LYS A 114 -3.64 -22.02 -19.56
CA LYS A 114 -3.84 -20.62 -19.18
C LYS A 114 -2.71 -20.13 -18.28
N TRP A 115 -2.17 -18.97 -18.60
CA TRP A 115 -1.12 -18.31 -17.86
C TRP A 115 -1.37 -16.81 -17.74
N CYS A 116 -0.69 -16.18 -16.78
CA CYS A 116 -0.73 -14.75 -16.58
C CYS A 116 0.65 -14.20 -16.21
N SER A 117 0.86 -12.91 -16.47
CA SER A 117 2.07 -12.21 -16.04
C SER A 117 2.03 -11.87 -14.55
N LEU A 118 3.21 -11.87 -13.91
CA LEU A 118 3.40 -11.34 -12.55
C LEU A 118 3.95 -9.90 -12.57
N THR A 119 4.10 -9.31 -13.76
CA THR A 119 4.43 -7.89 -13.94
C THR A 119 3.54 -7.28 -15.01
N GLN A 120 3.46 -5.95 -15.04
CA GLN A 120 2.70 -5.24 -16.07
C GLN A 120 3.32 -5.44 -17.48
N HIS A 121 4.64 -5.53 -17.57
CA HIS A 121 5.37 -5.58 -18.85
C HIS A 121 6.04 -6.93 -19.09
N TYR A 122 5.24 -7.98 -19.30
CA TYR A 122 5.74 -9.33 -19.60
C TYR A 122 6.80 -9.34 -20.71
N ASN A 123 6.60 -8.57 -21.78
CA ASN A 123 7.55 -8.54 -22.90
C ASN A 123 9.00 -8.23 -22.48
N LYS A 124 9.16 -7.39 -21.46
CA LYS A 124 10.46 -7.02 -20.90
C LYS A 124 10.90 -8.01 -19.83
N ASP A 125 10.01 -8.28 -18.87
CA ASP A 125 10.39 -8.96 -17.63
C ASP A 125 10.34 -10.49 -17.76
N LYS A 126 9.43 -11.00 -18.61
CA LYS A 126 9.19 -12.43 -18.88
C LYS A 126 8.89 -13.23 -17.60
N ILE A 127 8.18 -12.61 -16.67
CA ILE A 127 7.82 -13.20 -15.38
C ILE A 127 6.33 -13.54 -15.39
N TRP A 128 6.02 -14.81 -15.16
CA TRP A 128 4.68 -15.33 -15.33
C TRP A 128 4.47 -16.59 -14.49
N LYS A 129 3.21 -17.00 -14.37
CA LYS A 129 2.82 -18.28 -13.83
C LYS A 129 1.63 -18.85 -14.59
N TYR A 130 1.45 -20.16 -14.49
CA TYR A 130 0.18 -20.78 -14.87
C TYR A 130 -0.92 -20.32 -13.91
N CYS A 131 -2.12 -20.18 -14.46
CA CYS A 131 -3.32 -19.99 -13.67
C CYS A 131 -3.84 -21.35 -13.19
N ASP A 132 -4.48 -21.34 -12.04
CA ASP A 132 -5.17 -22.51 -11.48
C ASP A 132 -6.53 -22.72 -12.17
#